data_AF-A0A847B379-F1
#
_entry.id   AF-A0A847B379-F1
#
_cell.length_a   1.000
_cell.length_b   1.000
_cell.length_c   1.000
_cell.angle_alpha   90.00
_cell.angle_beta   90.00
_cell.angle_gamma   90.00
#
_symmetry.space_group_name_H-M   'P 1'
#
loop_
_entity.id
_entity.type
_entity.pdbx_description
1 polymer ?
#
loop_
_entity_poly.entity_id
_entity_poly.type
_entity_poly.pdbx_seq_one_letter_code
_entity_poly.pdbx_strand_id
1 'polypeptide(L)'
;MKKIRSFLAIALLGIVALTGCGETTDSSDSVSETSTEPVSELTLAAREAVKLILYPNISTTGVTSDFDLITEVVHLEYTFEVRYTAINDLYEKGYTETYVAISEDGLKCLITPPYSSEFDDEYVTSRIVATLFYEDVSTEATKNFNVRVNVLTVVALSELYSANDGAGMTKGAGVVVEGYYLGEFTANLYQGLFIGAGTSAVLLYGLEEDDLPENLSTSTIFRVTGTIDIYSGLMEIKPDKIEVLESSTIEVPVPLVLNDSTTITFADLNRLVNLTGTVTATDKGTGRSGITIAVSTGTKSFQVYVHKTNVAADQVALFTDVDVSDVITLTGFVGIYSGNYQIVAPTMVTA
;
A
#
# COMPACT_ATOMS: atom_id res chain seq x y z
N MET A 1 -5.60 -20.72 53.75
CA MET A 1 -6.74 -21.60 53.38
C MET A 1 -6.33 -22.44 52.18
N LYS A 2 -6.32 -23.77 52.33
CA LYS A 2 -5.94 -24.72 51.27
C LYS A 2 -6.98 -24.73 50.15
N LYS A 3 -6.54 -24.65 48.89
CA LYS A 3 -7.23 -25.27 47.76
C LYS A 3 -6.20 -25.95 46.86
N ILE A 4 -6.28 -27.28 46.87
CA ILE A 4 -5.62 -28.20 45.94
C ILE A 4 -6.41 -28.15 44.62
N ARG A 5 -5.72 -28.01 43.48
CA ARG A 5 -6.16 -28.56 42.20
C ARG A 5 -4.99 -29.18 41.45
N SER A 6 -5.30 -30.30 40.82
CA SER A 6 -4.44 -31.37 40.35
C SER A 6 -3.85 -31.14 38.96
N PHE A 7 -2.61 -31.65 38.79
CA PHE A 7 -2.04 -32.34 37.62
C PHE A 7 -2.20 -31.75 36.21
N LEU A 8 -1.05 -31.43 35.59
CA LEU A 8 -0.64 -32.11 34.35
C LEU A 8 0.89 -32.15 34.25
N ALA A 9 1.45 -33.36 34.34
CA ALA A 9 2.86 -33.63 34.07
C ALA A 9 3.03 -33.79 32.55
N ILE A 10 3.88 -32.97 31.92
CA ILE A 10 4.30 -33.19 30.54
C ILE A 10 5.68 -33.86 30.60
N ALA A 11 5.69 -35.10 30.12
CA ALA A 11 6.86 -35.97 30.06
C ALA A 11 7.87 -35.47 29.02
N LEU A 12 9.13 -35.40 29.43
CA LEU A 12 10.28 -35.17 28.56
C LEU A 12 10.53 -36.45 27.74
N LEU A 13 10.30 -36.41 26.43
CA LEU A 13 10.72 -37.45 25.49
C LEU A 13 11.86 -36.89 24.64
N GLY A 14 13.05 -37.46 24.83
CA GLY A 14 14.21 -37.17 23.99
C GLY A 14 14.06 -37.81 22.60
N ILE A 15 14.45 -37.07 21.58
CA ILE A 15 14.85 -37.61 20.28
C ILE A 15 16.14 -36.92 19.87
N VAL A 16 17.17 -37.74 19.65
CA VAL A 16 18.42 -37.41 18.95
C VAL A 16 18.24 -37.83 17.50
N ALA A 17 18.55 -36.95 16.53
CA ALA A 17 19.45 -37.23 15.39
C ALA A 17 19.45 -36.14 14.29
N LEU A 18 20.68 -35.64 14.05
CA LEU A 18 21.37 -35.38 12.77
C LEU A 18 20.83 -34.39 11.70
N THR A 19 21.60 -33.29 11.58
CA THR A 19 22.23 -32.68 10.38
C THR A 19 21.46 -32.58 9.06
N GLY A 20 21.22 -31.34 8.65
CA GLY A 20 21.10 -30.90 7.26
C GLY A 20 21.65 -29.48 7.14
N CYS A 21 22.70 -29.32 6.33
CA CYS A 21 23.44 -28.09 6.09
C CYS A 21 22.58 -27.06 5.32
N GLY A 22 22.54 -25.81 5.77
CA GLY A 22 21.98 -24.67 5.07
C GLY A 22 22.41 -23.40 5.80
N GLU A 23 23.12 -22.52 5.10
CA GLU A 23 23.89 -21.40 5.66
C GLU A 23 23.06 -20.50 6.59
N THR A 24 23.55 -20.38 7.83
CA THR A 24 23.00 -19.54 8.88
C THR A 24 23.51 -18.12 8.73
N THR A 25 22.63 -17.17 8.42
CA THR A 25 22.85 -15.74 8.71
C THR A 25 22.72 -15.54 10.23
N ASP A 26 23.69 -14.82 10.80
CA ASP A 26 23.91 -14.63 12.23
C ASP A 26 22.64 -14.36 13.06
N SER A 27 22.26 -15.33 13.90
CA SER A 27 21.29 -15.18 14.98
C SER A 27 22.03 -14.71 16.24
N SER A 28 21.88 -13.43 16.59
CA SER A 28 22.25 -12.93 17.92
C SER A 28 21.10 -13.14 18.90
N ASP A 29 20.75 -14.40 19.18
CA ASP A 29 19.87 -14.75 20.30
C ASP A 29 20.69 -14.62 21.59
N SER A 30 20.30 -13.71 22.49
CA SER A 30 21.09 -13.44 23.69
C SER A 30 20.22 -13.14 24.90
N VAL A 31 20.69 -13.60 26.05
CA VAL A 31 20.28 -13.15 27.38
C VAL A 31 21.51 -12.49 27.97
N SER A 32 21.45 -11.20 28.29
CA SER A 32 22.62 -10.49 28.79
C SER A 32 22.91 -10.90 30.24
N GLU A 33 24.08 -11.48 30.48
CA GLU A 33 24.55 -11.86 31.81
C GLU A 33 25.85 -11.11 32.11
N THR A 34 25.77 -10.07 32.93
CA THR A 34 26.96 -9.43 33.50
C THR A 34 26.78 -9.18 34.98
N SER A 35 27.29 -10.07 35.84
CA SER A 35 27.78 -9.74 37.19
C SER A 35 28.45 -10.96 37.85
N THR A 36 29.58 -10.74 38.52
CA THR A 36 30.34 -11.71 39.33
C THR A 36 30.04 -11.60 40.85
N GLU A 37 28.99 -10.88 41.24
CA GLU A 37 28.51 -10.82 42.63
C GLU A 37 27.54 -11.97 42.95
N PRO A 38 27.36 -12.36 44.24
CA PRO A 38 26.34 -13.33 44.63
C PRO A 38 24.95 -12.87 44.15
N VAL A 39 24.42 -13.57 43.16
CA VAL A 39 23.12 -13.28 42.54
C VAL A 39 22.01 -13.69 43.50
N SER A 40 21.05 -12.80 43.74
CA SER A 40 19.89 -13.11 44.60
C SER A 40 19.04 -14.24 44.00
N GLU A 41 18.32 -14.97 44.84
CA GLU A 41 17.38 -16.03 44.40
C GLU A 41 16.33 -15.50 43.42
N LEU A 42 15.81 -14.29 43.66
CA LEU A 42 14.87 -13.59 42.78
C LEU A 42 15.48 -13.30 41.41
N THR A 43 16.74 -12.87 41.36
CA THR A 43 17.44 -12.61 40.09
C THR A 43 17.69 -13.91 39.32
N LEU A 44 17.99 -15.02 40.02
CA LEU A 44 18.11 -16.33 39.37
C LEU A 44 16.76 -16.81 38.82
N ALA A 45 15.68 -16.67 39.59
CA ALA A 45 14.33 -17.00 39.16
C ALA A 45 13.92 -16.20 37.92
N ALA A 46 14.21 -14.89 37.88
CA ALA A 46 13.94 -14.06 36.70
C ALA A 46 14.69 -14.55 35.45
N ARG A 47 15.99 -14.89 35.59
CA ARG A 47 16.82 -15.43 34.49
C ARG A 47 16.37 -16.79 33.98
N GLU A 48 15.77 -17.61 34.83
CA GLU A 48 15.18 -18.88 34.40
C GLU A 48 13.82 -18.67 33.75
N ALA A 49 12.99 -17.77 34.30
CA ALA A 49 11.67 -17.44 33.78
C ALA A 49 11.73 -16.84 32.35
N VAL A 50 12.72 -16.00 32.06
CA VAL A 50 12.87 -15.35 30.74
C VAL A 50 13.04 -16.37 29.60
N LYS A 51 13.65 -17.52 29.89
CA LYS A 51 13.88 -18.60 28.91
C LYS A 51 12.58 -19.29 28.46
N LEU A 52 11.50 -19.13 29.22
CA LEU A 52 10.20 -19.77 28.97
C LEU A 52 9.34 -19.00 27.97
N ILE A 53 9.64 -17.72 27.72
CA ILE A 53 8.75 -16.80 27.00
C ILE A 53 9.03 -16.79 25.49
N LEU A 54 10.26 -16.45 25.07
CA LEU A 54 10.58 -16.22 23.65
C LEU A 54 11.02 -17.48 22.89
N TYR A 55 11.79 -18.35 23.53
CA TYR A 55 12.45 -19.46 22.84
C TYR A 55 11.50 -20.54 22.30
N PRO A 56 10.44 -20.98 23.02
CA PRO A 56 9.53 -22.00 22.51
C PRO A 56 8.34 -21.47 21.68
N ASN A 57 7.97 -20.19 21.79
CA ASN A 57 6.64 -19.72 21.33
C ASN A 57 6.64 -18.86 20.06
N ILE A 58 7.80 -18.45 19.53
CA ILE A 58 7.89 -17.57 18.36
C ILE A 58 8.60 -18.31 17.22
N SER A 59 7.95 -18.42 16.05
CA SER A 59 8.62 -18.91 14.84
C SER A 59 9.71 -17.94 14.41
N THR A 60 10.90 -18.44 14.10
CA THR A 60 12.03 -17.60 13.63
C THR A 60 12.04 -17.41 12.12
N THR A 61 11.21 -18.14 11.37
CA THR A 61 11.26 -18.19 9.90
C THR A 61 9.91 -17.85 9.29
N GLY A 62 9.90 -16.88 8.36
CA GLY A 62 8.81 -16.62 7.42
C GLY A 62 7.44 -16.36 8.04
N VAL A 63 7.40 -15.58 9.12
CA VAL A 63 6.15 -15.19 9.79
C VAL A 63 5.35 -14.27 8.88
N THR A 64 4.07 -14.59 8.67
CA THR A 64 3.15 -13.84 7.80
C THR A 64 1.84 -13.46 8.50
N SER A 65 1.71 -13.76 9.79
CA SER A 65 0.47 -13.55 10.54
C SER A 65 0.75 -13.23 12.00
N ASP A 66 -0.21 -12.56 12.62
CA ASP A 66 -0.21 -12.26 14.05
C ASP A 66 -0.05 -13.51 14.93
N PHE A 67 0.51 -13.31 16.11
CA PHE A 67 0.60 -14.35 17.13
C PHE A 67 0.43 -13.77 18.54
N ASP A 68 -0.04 -14.63 19.45
CA ASP A 68 -0.30 -14.26 20.84
C ASP A 68 1.02 -14.16 21.63
N LEU A 69 1.06 -13.20 22.55
CA LEU A 69 2.18 -12.93 23.44
C LEU A 69 1.85 -13.38 24.87
N ILE A 70 2.86 -13.89 25.57
CA ILE A 70 2.74 -14.23 27.00
C ILE A 70 2.95 -12.97 27.82
N THR A 71 1.94 -12.48 28.51
CA THR A 71 2.02 -11.26 29.34
C THR A 71 2.34 -11.52 30.81
N GLU A 72 2.30 -12.78 31.25
CA GLU A 72 2.60 -13.18 32.63
C GLU A 72 3.28 -14.56 32.65
N VAL A 73 4.32 -14.70 33.46
CA VAL A 73 4.97 -16.00 33.71
C VAL A 73 5.11 -16.26 35.20
N VAL A 74 4.80 -17.48 35.63
CA VAL A 74 4.98 -17.92 37.02
C VAL A 74 6.17 -18.88 37.08
N HIS A 75 7.16 -18.55 37.91
CA HIS A 75 8.34 -19.40 38.12
C HIS A 75 8.81 -19.31 39.57
N LEU A 76 9.06 -20.47 40.20
CA LEU A 76 9.53 -20.58 41.59
C LEU A 76 8.75 -19.67 42.57
N GLU A 77 7.42 -19.71 42.50
CA GLU A 77 6.48 -18.93 43.34
C GLU A 77 6.39 -17.42 43.03
N TYR A 78 7.21 -16.90 42.13
CA TYR A 78 7.13 -15.51 41.66
C TYR A 78 6.27 -15.40 40.40
N THR A 79 5.49 -14.32 40.30
CA THR A 79 4.68 -13.97 39.13
C THR A 79 5.28 -12.72 38.48
N PHE A 80 5.89 -12.88 37.30
CA PHE A 80 6.51 -11.80 36.56
C PHE A 80 5.56 -11.23 35.51
N GLU A 81 5.48 -9.90 35.44
CA GLU A 81 4.84 -9.20 34.32
C GLU A 81 5.81 -9.19 33.13
N VAL A 82 5.29 -9.45 31.93
CA VAL A 82 6.08 -9.42 30.69
C VAL A 82 5.60 -8.28 29.81
N ARG A 83 6.52 -7.42 29.39
CA ARG A 83 6.24 -6.36 28.40
C ARG A 83 7.09 -6.57 27.16
N TYR A 84 6.53 -6.27 26.01
CA TYR A 84 7.18 -6.45 24.72
C TYR A 84 7.47 -5.13 24.03
N THR A 85 8.62 -5.08 23.36
CA THR A 85 8.95 -4.03 22.39
C THR A 85 9.26 -4.68 21.06
N ALA A 86 8.61 -4.22 19.99
CA ALA A 86 8.92 -4.62 18.63
C ALA A 86 9.97 -3.67 18.02
N ILE A 87 10.93 -4.25 17.29
CA ILE A 87 11.97 -3.53 16.58
C ILE A 87 11.96 -4.01 15.12
N ASN A 88 11.74 -3.07 14.21
CA ASN A 88 11.63 -3.33 12.78
C ASN A 88 13.00 -3.21 12.09
N ASP A 89 13.16 -3.93 10.99
CA ASP A 89 14.24 -3.85 10.00
C ASP A 89 15.65 -3.70 10.58
N LEU A 90 16.13 -4.74 11.27
CA LEU A 90 17.45 -4.71 11.92
C LEU A 90 18.63 -4.47 10.96
N TYR A 91 18.45 -4.78 9.67
CA TYR A 91 19.51 -4.69 8.67
C TYR A 91 19.32 -3.54 7.70
N GLU A 92 18.42 -2.60 8.02
CA GLU A 92 18.20 -1.37 7.24
C GLU A 92 17.96 -1.66 5.75
N LYS A 93 17.15 -2.69 5.45
CA LYS A 93 16.76 -2.98 4.07
C LYS A 93 15.91 -1.87 3.43
N GLY A 94 15.49 -0.88 4.22
CA GLY A 94 14.94 0.38 3.72
C GLY A 94 13.41 0.39 3.66
N TYR A 95 12.75 -0.51 4.38
CA TYR A 95 11.28 -0.48 4.48
C TYR A 95 10.87 0.61 5.46
N THR A 96 10.14 1.62 4.97
CA THR A 96 9.76 2.81 5.75
C THR A 96 8.53 2.60 6.63
N GLU A 97 7.75 1.53 6.39
CA GLU A 97 6.55 1.21 7.16
C GLU A 97 6.83 0.26 8.34
N THR A 98 6.04 0.40 9.41
CA THR A 98 6.10 -0.48 10.59
C THR A 98 5.29 -1.74 10.31
N TYR A 99 5.96 -2.86 10.00
CA TYR A 99 5.32 -4.15 9.70
C TYR A 99 5.27 -5.12 10.90
N VAL A 100 5.88 -4.76 12.03
CA VAL A 100 5.70 -5.43 13.32
C VAL A 100 5.27 -4.41 14.36
N ALA A 101 4.15 -4.67 15.03
CA ALA A 101 3.66 -3.88 16.15
C ALA A 101 3.23 -4.76 17.32
N ILE A 102 3.11 -4.16 18.51
CA ILE A 102 2.44 -4.78 19.66
C ILE A 102 1.03 -4.19 19.72
N SER A 103 0.03 -5.03 19.92
CA SER A 103 -1.35 -4.56 20.09
C SER A 103 -1.46 -3.64 21.31
N GLU A 104 -2.46 -2.74 21.31
CA GLU A 104 -2.68 -1.78 22.39
C GLU A 104 -2.86 -2.44 23.77
N ASP A 105 -3.44 -3.65 23.79
CA ASP A 105 -3.62 -4.45 25.00
C ASP A 105 -2.39 -5.29 25.40
N GLY A 106 -1.31 -5.27 24.61
CA GLY A 106 -0.08 -6.02 24.85
C GLY A 106 -0.19 -7.54 24.63
N LEU A 107 -1.33 -8.04 24.15
CA LEU A 107 -1.61 -9.47 24.05
C LEU A 107 -1.14 -10.09 22.72
N LYS A 108 -0.87 -9.29 21.69
CA LYS A 108 -0.52 -9.78 20.36
C LYS A 108 0.66 -9.04 19.77
N CYS A 109 1.44 -9.79 18.99
CA CYS A 109 2.30 -9.22 17.97
C CYS A 109 1.51 -9.17 16.66
N LEU A 110 1.31 -7.96 16.13
CA LEU A 110 0.64 -7.70 14.88
C LEU A 110 1.67 -7.69 13.75
N ILE A 111 1.40 -8.44 12.68
CA ILE A 111 2.30 -8.61 11.54
C ILE A 111 1.58 -8.12 10.27
N THR A 112 2.16 -7.10 9.63
CA THR A 112 1.71 -6.58 8.33
C THR A 112 2.84 -6.82 7.32
N PRO A 113 2.90 -7.98 6.65
CA PRO A 113 4.01 -8.32 5.77
C PRO A 113 4.28 -7.22 4.73
N PRO A 114 5.52 -6.71 4.61
CA PRO A 114 5.85 -5.68 3.62
C PRO A 114 5.81 -6.28 2.21
N TYR A 115 5.68 -5.41 1.22
CA TYR A 115 5.71 -5.79 -0.20
C TYR A 115 7.05 -5.41 -0.84
N SER A 116 7.50 -6.19 -1.84
CA SER A 116 8.68 -5.86 -2.65
C SER A 116 8.54 -6.37 -4.09
N SER A 117 9.08 -5.63 -5.05
CA SER A 117 9.10 -5.96 -6.48
C SER A 117 10.47 -6.40 -6.98
N GLU A 118 11.49 -6.38 -6.12
CA GLU A 118 12.89 -6.52 -6.53
C GLU A 118 13.44 -7.96 -6.43
N PHE A 119 12.82 -8.84 -5.63
CA PHE A 119 13.37 -10.18 -5.32
C PHE A 119 12.30 -11.25 -5.09
N ASP A 120 12.57 -12.49 -5.51
CA ASP A 120 11.57 -13.58 -5.59
C ASP A 120 11.34 -14.40 -4.29
N ASP A 121 12.03 -14.14 -3.18
CA ASP A 121 11.73 -14.73 -1.86
C ASP A 121 12.58 -14.02 -0.79
N GLU A 122 12.10 -12.87 -0.30
CA GLU A 122 12.83 -12.08 0.68
C GLU A 122 12.19 -12.17 2.09
N TYR A 123 13.05 -12.05 3.09
CA TYR A 123 12.65 -11.87 4.48
C TYR A 123 13.25 -10.57 5.00
N VAL A 124 12.48 -9.91 5.87
CA VAL A 124 13.00 -8.82 6.70
C VAL A 124 13.16 -9.33 8.12
N THR A 125 14.34 -9.12 8.68
CA THR A 125 14.62 -9.54 10.05
C THR A 125 14.11 -8.49 11.02
N SER A 126 13.17 -8.92 11.86
CA SER A 126 12.62 -8.17 12.98
C SER A 126 13.10 -8.75 14.29
N ARG A 127 12.95 -7.96 15.35
CA ARG A 127 13.29 -8.37 16.71
C ARG A 127 12.18 -8.03 17.67
N ILE A 128 11.89 -8.96 18.57
CA ILE A 128 11.09 -8.69 19.76
C ILE A 128 12.01 -8.75 20.99
N VAL A 129 11.85 -7.76 21.86
CA VAL A 129 12.45 -7.72 23.19
C VAL A 129 11.34 -7.97 24.20
N ALA A 130 11.49 -9.01 25.02
CA ALA A 130 10.63 -9.27 26.17
C ALA A 130 11.37 -8.85 27.44
N THR A 131 10.77 -7.95 28.20
CA THR A 131 11.30 -7.51 29.50
C THR A 131 10.38 -8.04 30.59
N LEU A 132 10.95 -8.80 31.53
CA LEU A 132 10.26 -9.29 32.72
C LEU A 132 10.43 -8.27 33.84
N PHE A 133 9.36 -8.02 34.58
CA PHE A 133 9.34 -7.11 35.73
C PHE A 133 8.81 -7.82 36.97
N TYR A 134 9.55 -7.70 38.07
CA TYR A 134 9.09 -8.04 39.42
C TYR A 134 9.81 -7.14 40.44
N GLU A 135 9.04 -6.34 41.19
CA GLU A 135 9.56 -5.35 42.14
C GLU A 135 10.65 -4.46 41.52
N ASP A 136 11.89 -4.54 41.98
CA ASP A 136 13.06 -3.79 41.51
C ASP A 136 13.95 -4.59 40.54
N VAL A 137 13.59 -5.83 40.22
CA VAL A 137 14.32 -6.70 39.30
C VAL A 137 13.67 -6.70 37.92
N SER A 138 14.48 -6.47 36.89
CA SER A 138 14.11 -6.73 35.51
C SER A 138 15.17 -7.54 34.78
N THR A 139 14.72 -8.33 33.81
CA THR A 139 15.61 -9.06 32.91
C THR A 139 14.99 -9.12 31.52
N GLU A 140 15.84 -9.16 30.49
CA GLU A 140 15.41 -9.11 29.11
C GLU A 140 15.85 -10.35 28.36
N ALA A 141 15.01 -10.77 27.41
CA ALA A 141 15.43 -11.65 26.34
C ALA A 141 15.08 -11.01 25.00
N THR A 142 15.92 -11.29 24.02
CA THR A 142 15.69 -10.88 22.64
C THR A 142 15.51 -12.10 21.76
N LYS A 143 14.65 -11.98 20.77
CA LYS A 143 14.55 -12.99 19.71
C LYS A 143 14.39 -12.33 18.37
N ASN A 144 15.23 -12.75 17.44
CA ASN A 144 15.14 -12.35 16.04
C ASN A 144 14.20 -13.32 15.32
N PHE A 145 13.44 -12.81 14.36
CA PHE A 145 12.61 -13.61 13.48
C PHE A 145 12.48 -12.92 12.13
N ASN A 146 12.17 -13.73 11.12
CA ASN A 146 12.03 -13.28 9.75
C ASN A 146 10.55 -13.10 9.41
N VAL A 147 10.16 -11.88 9.03
CA VAL A 147 8.87 -11.59 8.42
C VAL A 147 9.00 -11.82 6.92
N ARG A 148 8.07 -12.57 6.33
CA ARG A 148 8.10 -12.82 4.87
C ARG A 148 7.74 -11.53 4.14
N VAL A 149 8.50 -11.21 3.09
CA VAL A 149 8.15 -10.15 2.14
C VAL A 149 7.20 -10.73 1.10
N ASN A 150 6.08 -10.05 0.87
CA ASN A 150 5.18 -10.40 -0.20
C ASN A 150 5.76 -9.89 -1.53
N VAL A 151 6.20 -10.82 -2.37
CA VAL A 151 6.71 -10.50 -3.70
C VAL A 151 5.55 -10.04 -4.57
N LEU A 152 5.66 -8.81 -5.07
CA LEU A 152 4.72 -8.24 -6.01
C LEU A 152 5.21 -8.52 -7.43
N THR A 153 4.39 -9.23 -8.20
CA THR A 153 4.57 -9.35 -9.64
C THR A 153 3.96 -8.15 -10.34
N VAL A 154 4.54 -7.74 -11.48
CA VAL A 154 3.94 -6.70 -12.33
C VAL A 154 2.58 -7.20 -12.83
N VAL A 155 1.53 -6.41 -12.53
CA VAL A 155 0.15 -6.64 -12.94
C VAL A 155 -0.18 -5.71 -14.11
N ALA A 156 -0.88 -6.23 -15.12
CA ALA A 156 -1.34 -5.40 -16.23
C ALA A 156 -2.43 -4.43 -15.76
N LEU A 157 -2.43 -3.18 -16.24
CA LEU A 157 -3.43 -2.18 -15.83
C LEU A 157 -4.88 -2.63 -16.10
N SER A 158 -5.11 -3.46 -17.11
CA SER A 158 -6.43 -4.04 -17.40
C SER A 158 -6.95 -4.97 -16.29
N GLU A 159 -6.05 -5.60 -15.52
CA GLU A 159 -6.41 -6.50 -14.42
C GLU A 159 -6.81 -5.74 -13.15
N LEU A 160 -6.47 -4.45 -13.04
CA LEU A 160 -6.99 -3.62 -11.94
C LEU A 160 -8.52 -3.51 -11.99
N TYR A 161 -9.06 -3.50 -13.21
CA TYR A 161 -10.48 -3.29 -13.49
C TYR A 161 -11.23 -4.57 -13.82
N SER A 162 -10.60 -5.74 -13.75
CA SER A 162 -11.21 -7.04 -14.11
C SER A 162 -12.25 -7.55 -13.10
N ALA A 163 -13.01 -6.64 -12.49
CA ALA A 163 -14.17 -6.92 -11.67
C ALA A 163 -15.47 -6.65 -12.43
N ASN A 164 -15.86 -7.55 -13.33
CA ASN A 164 -17.29 -7.68 -13.62
C ASN A 164 -18.05 -8.41 -12.49
N ASP A 165 -17.36 -9.06 -11.55
CA ASP A 165 -17.97 -9.90 -10.49
C ASP A 165 -17.36 -9.72 -9.07
N GLY A 166 -16.78 -8.57 -8.74
CA GLY A 166 -16.32 -8.29 -7.36
C GLY A 166 -15.01 -8.98 -6.92
N ALA A 167 -14.17 -9.37 -7.88
CA ALA A 167 -12.85 -9.99 -7.67
C ALA A 167 -11.65 -9.13 -8.13
N GLY A 168 -11.86 -7.84 -8.43
CA GLY A 168 -10.76 -6.92 -8.76
C GLY A 168 -9.88 -6.64 -7.54
N MET A 169 -8.80 -5.90 -7.75
CA MET A 169 -7.92 -5.53 -6.65
C MET A 169 -8.69 -4.71 -5.61
N THR A 170 -8.56 -5.10 -4.34
CA THR A 170 -9.24 -4.44 -3.22
C THR A 170 -8.43 -3.27 -2.71
N LYS A 171 -9.10 -2.23 -2.21
CA LYS A 171 -8.45 -1.15 -1.45
C LYS A 171 -7.52 -1.74 -0.37
N GLY A 172 -6.29 -1.25 -0.31
CA GLY A 172 -5.24 -1.72 0.61
C GLY A 172 -4.37 -2.86 0.06
N ALA A 173 -4.67 -3.41 -1.13
CA ALA A 173 -3.80 -4.39 -1.77
C ALA A 173 -2.54 -3.72 -2.32
N GLY A 174 -1.37 -4.30 -2.05
CA GLY A 174 -0.11 -3.92 -2.71
C GLY A 174 -0.11 -4.34 -4.18
N VAL A 175 0.48 -3.51 -5.05
CA VAL A 175 0.51 -3.74 -6.49
C VAL A 175 1.81 -3.19 -7.11
N VAL A 176 2.26 -3.84 -8.18
CA VAL A 176 3.24 -3.26 -9.10
C VAL A 176 2.59 -3.15 -10.47
N VAL A 177 2.64 -1.97 -11.07
CA VAL A 177 2.11 -1.73 -12.42
C VAL A 177 3.14 -1.02 -13.28
N GLU A 178 3.00 -1.17 -14.59
CA GLU A 178 3.74 -0.38 -15.56
C GLU A 178 2.77 0.42 -16.44
N GLY A 179 3.15 1.64 -16.77
CA GLY A 179 2.33 2.51 -17.61
C GLY A 179 3.10 3.67 -18.20
N TYR A 180 2.68 4.10 -19.38
CA TYR A 180 3.13 5.34 -20.00
C TYR A 180 2.50 6.54 -19.29
N TYR A 181 3.27 7.59 -19.08
CA TYR A 181 2.75 8.89 -18.67
C TYR A 181 1.70 9.40 -19.67
N LEU A 182 0.52 9.77 -19.16
CA LEU A 182 -0.57 10.32 -19.98
C LEU A 182 -0.82 11.82 -19.75
N GLY A 183 -0.37 12.36 -18.63
CA GLY A 183 -0.66 13.72 -18.21
C GLY A 183 -1.00 13.82 -16.73
N GLU A 184 -1.13 15.04 -16.25
CA GLU A 184 -1.49 15.34 -14.87
C GLU A 184 -3.00 15.53 -14.72
N PHE A 185 -3.55 15.15 -13.57
CA PHE A 185 -4.91 15.51 -13.21
C PHE A 185 -5.02 17.01 -12.96
N THR A 186 -3.98 17.59 -12.33
CA THR A 186 -3.84 19.03 -12.10
C THR A 186 -2.38 19.45 -12.04
N ALA A 187 -2.13 20.76 -12.17
CA ALA A 187 -0.80 21.34 -11.91
C ALA A 187 -0.27 21.11 -10.47
N ASN A 188 -1.14 20.71 -9.53
CA ASN A 188 -0.73 20.18 -8.24
C ASN A 188 -0.60 18.64 -8.33
N LEU A 189 0.64 18.15 -8.39
CA LEU A 189 0.98 16.73 -8.48
C LEU A 189 0.37 15.89 -7.35
N TYR A 190 0.14 16.47 -6.17
CA TYR A 190 -0.54 15.78 -5.08
C TYR A 190 -1.93 15.25 -5.48
N GLN A 191 -2.62 15.95 -6.39
CA GLN A 191 -3.93 15.54 -6.89
C GLN A 191 -3.85 14.46 -7.98
N GLY A 192 -2.65 14.19 -8.49
CA GLY A 192 -2.33 12.97 -9.19
C GLY A 192 -1.93 13.11 -10.65
N LEU A 193 -1.41 12.00 -11.17
CA LEU A 193 -0.89 11.83 -12.52
C LEU A 193 -1.50 10.57 -13.14
N PHE A 194 -1.79 10.58 -14.44
CA PHE A 194 -2.34 9.43 -15.13
C PHE A 194 -1.24 8.61 -15.80
N ILE A 195 -1.29 7.30 -15.62
CA ILE A 195 -0.51 6.34 -16.42
C ILE A 195 -1.43 5.40 -17.18
N GLY A 196 -0.99 4.90 -18.33
CA GLY A 196 -1.79 4.00 -19.15
C GLY A 196 -1.01 2.92 -19.88
N ALA A 197 -1.71 1.87 -20.27
CA ALA A 197 -1.24 0.79 -21.10
C ALA A 197 -2.41 0.22 -21.91
N GLY A 198 -2.24 0.10 -23.22
CA GLY A 198 -3.30 -0.37 -24.12
C GLY A 198 -4.60 0.43 -23.94
N THR A 199 -5.69 -0.22 -23.58
CA THR A 199 -6.99 0.43 -23.36
C THR A 199 -7.30 0.79 -21.92
N SER A 200 -6.35 0.63 -21.00
CA SER A 200 -6.54 0.84 -19.56
C SER A 200 -5.60 1.91 -19.02
N ALA A 201 -6.02 2.59 -17.96
CA ALA A 201 -5.25 3.63 -17.31
C ALA A 201 -5.60 3.68 -15.82
N VAL A 202 -4.72 4.27 -15.02
CA VAL A 202 -4.95 4.47 -13.58
C VAL A 202 -4.38 5.82 -13.15
N LEU A 203 -4.99 6.41 -12.12
CA LEU A 203 -4.50 7.62 -11.49
C LEU A 203 -3.52 7.24 -10.37
N LEU A 204 -2.33 7.83 -10.38
CA LEU A 204 -1.42 7.84 -9.24
C LEU A 204 -1.73 9.08 -8.40
N TYR A 205 -1.98 8.94 -7.10
CA TYR A 205 -2.37 10.06 -6.24
C TYR A 205 -1.39 10.26 -5.08
N GLY A 206 -1.38 11.47 -4.51
CA GLY A 206 -0.57 11.78 -3.32
C GLY A 206 0.91 11.95 -3.60
N LEU A 207 1.26 12.33 -4.83
CA LEU A 207 2.64 12.55 -5.28
C LEU A 207 3.22 13.86 -4.73
N GLU A 208 4.52 13.85 -4.49
CA GLU A 208 5.35 15.02 -4.22
C GLU A 208 6.15 15.41 -5.48
N GLU A 209 6.68 16.64 -5.50
CA GLU A 209 7.44 17.16 -6.66
C GLU A 209 8.71 16.33 -6.93
N ASP A 210 9.34 15.81 -5.87
CA ASP A 210 10.55 15.01 -5.94
C ASP A 210 10.30 13.54 -6.37
N ASP A 211 9.04 13.10 -6.46
CA ASP A 211 8.70 11.71 -6.87
C ASP A 211 8.88 11.48 -8.38
N LEU A 212 8.96 12.55 -9.17
CA LEU A 212 8.95 12.49 -10.63
C LEU A 212 10.23 13.11 -11.22
N PRO A 213 10.77 12.54 -12.31
CA PRO A 213 11.91 13.14 -13.00
C PRO A 213 11.51 14.45 -13.69
N GLU A 214 12.47 15.36 -13.81
CA GLU A 214 12.32 16.54 -14.66
C GLU A 214 12.16 16.11 -16.13
N ASN A 215 11.21 16.72 -16.86
CA ASN A 215 10.91 16.50 -18.28
C ASN A 215 10.11 15.24 -18.64
N LEU A 216 8.94 15.09 -18.03
CA LEU A 216 7.97 14.07 -18.41
C LEU A 216 7.49 14.24 -19.86
N SER A 217 7.32 13.11 -20.54
CA SER A 217 6.74 13.05 -21.89
C SER A 217 5.81 11.84 -21.98
N THR A 218 4.94 11.80 -22.98
CA THR A 218 4.07 10.63 -23.22
C THR A 218 4.82 9.37 -23.66
N SER A 219 6.14 9.47 -23.86
CA SER A 219 7.02 8.32 -24.08
C SER A 219 7.67 7.80 -22.78
N THR A 220 7.56 8.54 -21.68
CA THR A 220 8.09 8.12 -20.37
C THR A 220 7.26 6.95 -19.85
N ILE A 221 7.94 5.87 -19.49
CA ILE A 221 7.34 4.66 -18.92
C ILE A 221 7.70 4.60 -17.45
N PHE A 222 6.71 4.38 -16.61
CA PHE A 222 6.91 4.15 -15.19
C PHE A 222 6.68 2.70 -14.82
N ARG A 223 7.48 2.20 -13.88
CA ARG A 223 7.10 1.11 -12.98
C ARG A 223 6.75 1.71 -11.64
N VAL A 224 5.56 1.40 -11.15
CA VAL A 224 5.02 1.94 -9.91
C VAL A 224 4.77 0.78 -8.96
N THR A 225 5.41 0.83 -7.80
CA THR A 225 5.05 -0.01 -6.65
C THR A 225 4.22 0.84 -5.72
N GLY A 226 3.07 0.33 -5.27
CA GLY A 226 2.18 1.09 -4.41
C GLY A 226 1.03 0.28 -3.85
N THR A 227 0.08 0.99 -3.26
CA THR A 227 -1.14 0.42 -2.68
C THR A 227 -2.38 0.91 -3.41
N ILE A 228 -3.32 0.00 -3.68
CA ILE A 228 -4.60 0.32 -4.30
C ILE A 228 -5.46 1.15 -3.35
N ASP A 229 -6.01 2.24 -3.85
CA ASP A 229 -7.05 3.03 -3.19
C ASP A 229 -8.29 3.19 -4.08
N ILE A 230 -9.41 3.52 -3.42
CA ILE A 230 -10.68 3.80 -4.08
C ILE A 230 -11.24 5.09 -3.49
N TYR A 231 -11.17 6.16 -4.27
CA TYR A 231 -11.75 7.45 -3.92
C TYR A 231 -12.95 7.76 -4.80
N SER A 232 -14.13 7.91 -4.18
CA SER A 232 -15.39 8.23 -4.88
C SER A 232 -15.74 7.30 -6.04
N GLY A 233 -15.26 6.05 -6.01
CA GLY A 233 -15.46 5.05 -7.06
C GLY A 233 -14.40 5.05 -8.16
N LEU A 234 -13.39 5.91 -8.11
CA LEU A 234 -12.20 5.85 -8.96
C LEU A 234 -11.19 4.88 -8.38
N MET A 235 -10.61 4.04 -9.23
CA MET A 235 -9.43 3.24 -8.90
C MET A 235 -8.20 4.13 -8.99
N GLU A 236 -7.41 4.16 -7.91
CA GLU A 236 -6.21 4.96 -7.78
C GLU A 236 -5.10 4.10 -7.16
N ILE A 237 -3.85 4.49 -7.37
CA ILE A 237 -2.68 3.90 -6.70
C ILE A 237 -2.01 4.98 -5.89
N LYS A 238 -1.76 4.72 -4.60
CA LYS A 238 -0.84 5.49 -3.78
C LYS A 238 0.57 4.93 -4.01
N PRO A 239 1.48 5.66 -4.66
CA PRO A 239 2.81 5.14 -4.92
C PRO A 239 3.65 5.11 -3.65
N ASP A 240 4.39 4.02 -3.47
CA ASP A 240 5.47 3.91 -2.49
C ASP A 240 6.83 4.09 -3.18
N LYS A 241 6.92 3.69 -4.46
CA LYS A 241 8.11 3.83 -5.31
C LYS A 241 7.71 4.03 -6.76
N ILE A 242 8.36 4.96 -7.44
CA ILE A 242 8.24 5.18 -8.89
C ILE A 242 9.63 5.05 -9.52
N GLU A 243 9.72 4.23 -10.57
CA GLU A 243 10.94 4.04 -11.35
C GLU A 243 10.65 4.37 -12.81
N VAL A 244 11.56 5.09 -13.46
CA VAL A 244 11.51 5.31 -14.90
C VAL A 244 12.15 4.13 -15.60
N LEU A 245 11.44 3.54 -16.56
CA LEU A 245 11.96 2.45 -17.37
C LEU A 245 12.48 2.97 -18.71
N GLU A 246 13.67 2.51 -19.10
CA GLU A 246 14.25 2.75 -20.43
C GLU A 246 13.48 2.01 -21.54
N SER A 247 12.85 0.89 -21.20
CA SER A 247 12.03 0.10 -22.13
C SER A 247 11.04 -0.78 -21.36
N SER A 248 9.90 -1.07 -21.98
CA SER A 248 8.93 -2.07 -21.50
C SER A 248 8.25 -2.77 -22.68
N THR A 249 7.60 -3.90 -22.40
CA THR A 249 6.78 -4.65 -23.34
C THR A 249 5.28 -4.32 -23.24
N ILE A 250 4.90 -3.37 -22.37
CA ILE A 250 3.50 -2.94 -22.26
C ILE A 250 2.99 -2.26 -23.54
N GLU A 251 1.70 -2.36 -23.79
CA GLU A 251 1.06 -1.76 -24.96
C GLU A 251 1.00 -0.23 -24.83
N VAL A 252 1.30 0.48 -25.92
CA VAL A 252 1.13 1.95 -26.00
C VAL A 252 -0.34 2.31 -25.75
N PRO A 253 -0.65 3.35 -24.94
CA PRO A 253 -2.01 3.75 -24.64
C PRO A 253 -2.81 4.13 -25.89
N VAL A 254 -4.06 3.69 -25.92
CA VAL A 254 -5.01 3.96 -26.99
C VAL A 254 -6.16 4.80 -26.44
N PRO A 255 -6.23 6.10 -26.80
CA PRO A 255 -7.33 6.96 -26.39
C PRO A 255 -8.69 6.41 -26.82
N LEU A 256 -9.70 6.54 -25.97
CA LEU A 256 -11.09 6.23 -26.32
C LEU A 256 -11.68 7.39 -27.13
N VAL A 257 -12.10 7.10 -28.37
CA VAL A 257 -12.86 8.08 -29.16
C VAL A 257 -14.33 8.02 -28.75
N LEU A 258 -14.83 9.09 -28.15
CA LEU A 258 -16.22 9.21 -27.74
C LEU A 258 -17.09 9.59 -28.96
N ASN A 259 -18.06 8.74 -29.28
CA ASN A 259 -18.99 8.91 -30.39
C ASN A 259 -20.36 8.27 -30.07
N ASP A 260 -21.28 8.32 -31.01
CA ASP A 260 -22.66 7.80 -30.86
C ASP A 260 -22.76 6.31 -30.52
N SER A 261 -21.73 5.50 -30.82
CA SER A 261 -21.68 4.09 -30.43
C SER A 261 -21.07 3.85 -29.05
N THR A 262 -20.32 4.80 -28.49
CA THR A 262 -19.50 4.58 -27.30
C THR A 262 -20.32 4.50 -26.02
N THR A 263 -20.23 3.39 -25.29
CA THR A 263 -20.78 3.24 -23.95
C THR A 263 -19.61 3.21 -22.97
N ILE A 264 -19.52 4.22 -22.10
CA ILE A 264 -18.48 4.26 -21.06
C ILE A 264 -18.82 3.24 -20.00
N THR A 265 -17.84 2.43 -19.63
CA THR A 265 -17.93 1.39 -18.60
C THR A 265 -16.96 1.66 -17.47
N PHE A 266 -17.01 0.85 -16.41
CA PHE A 266 -16.08 0.95 -15.29
C PHE A 266 -14.62 0.70 -15.70
N ALA A 267 -14.40 -0.16 -16.70
CA ALA A 267 -13.06 -0.44 -17.23
C ALA A 267 -12.46 0.73 -18.04
N ASP A 268 -13.28 1.72 -18.41
CA ASP A 268 -12.82 2.93 -19.10
C ASP A 268 -12.39 4.04 -18.14
N LEU A 269 -12.56 3.88 -16.81
CA LEU A 269 -12.13 4.88 -15.84
C LEU A 269 -10.64 5.23 -16.01
N ASN A 270 -10.32 6.50 -15.78
CA ASN A 270 -8.99 7.10 -15.97
C ASN A 270 -8.44 7.03 -17.40
N ARG A 271 -9.16 6.44 -18.36
CA ARG A 271 -8.69 6.33 -19.73
C ARG A 271 -8.71 7.70 -20.40
N LEU A 272 -7.64 8.00 -21.15
CA LEU A 272 -7.57 9.17 -22.01
C LEU A 272 -8.65 9.08 -23.09
N VAL A 273 -9.35 10.18 -23.33
CA VAL A 273 -10.43 10.27 -24.33
C VAL A 273 -10.18 11.38 -25.34
N ASN A 274 -10.75 11.18 -26.53
CA ASN A 274 -10.92 12.23 -27.54
C ASN A 274 -12.42 12.44 -27.77
N LEU A 275 -12.86 13.69 -27.72
CA LEU A 275 -14.26 14.07 -27.95
C LEU A 275 -14.34 15.26 -28.89
N THR A 276 -15.11 15.11 -29.97
CA THR A 276 -15.52 16.20 -30.85
C THR A 276 -17.04 16.20 -30.92
N GLY A 277 -17.67 17.34 -30.67
CA GLY A 277 -19.12 17.43 -30.71
C GLY A 277 -19.66 18.84 -30.52
N THR A 278 -20.98 18.97 -30.55
CA THR A 278 -21.68 20.23 -30.38
C THR A 278 -22.11 20.43 -28.93
N VAL A 279 -21.84 21.59 -28.37
CA VAL A 279 -22.24 21.95 -27.01
C VAL A 279 -23.76 22.13 -26.95
N THR A 280 -24.41 21.33 -26.11
CA THR A 280 -25.88 21.36 -25.94
C THR A 280 -26.32 22.04 -24.65
N ALA A 281 -25.44 22.11 -23.65
CA ALA A 281 -25.68 22.84 -22.41
C ALA A 281 -24.35 23.26 -21.77
N THR A 282 -24.37 24.37 -21.06
CA THR A 282 -23.24 24.87 -20.26
C THR A 282 -23.76 25.42 -18.94
N ASP A 283 -23.08 25.07 -17.85
CA ASP A 283 -23.19 25.69 -16.53
C ASP A 283 -21.79 26.17 -16.13
N LYS A 284 -21.60 27.49 -16.16
CA LYS A 284 -20.30 28.13 -15.89
C LYS A 284 -20.00 28.27 -14.38
N GLY A 285 -20.95 27.88 -13.53
CA GLY A 285 -20.88 28.02 -12.08
C GLY A 285 -20.77 29.48 -11.60
N THR A 286 -20.85 29.70 -10.29
CA THR A 286 -20.50 30.99 -9.67
C THR A 286 -19.37 30.78 -8.65
N GLY A 287 -18.27 31.54 -8.77
CA GLY A 287 -17.12 31.46 -7.87
C GLY A 287 -16.19 30.25 -8.13
N ARG A 288 -15.72 29.59 -7.06
CA ARG A 288 -14.77 28.45 -7.10
C ARG A 288 -15.37 27.14 -7.66
N SER A 289 -16.66 27.14 -8.01
CA SER A 289 -17.33 25.99 -8.62
C SER A 289 -16.80 25.72 -10.03
N GLY A 290 -16.79 24.43 -10.42
CA GLY A 290 -16.36 24.00 -11.76
C GLY A 290 -17.33 24.43 -12.87
N ILE A 291 -16.89 24.30 -14.12
CA ILE A 291 -17.74 24.47 -15.32
C ILE A 291 -18.21 23.08 -15.73
N THR A 292 -19.50 22.93 -16.03
CA THR A 292 -20.07 21.70 -16.57
C THR A 292 -20.58 21.95 -17.98
N ILE A 293 -20.18 21.12 -18.93
CA ILE A 293 -20.58 21.22 -20.33
C ILE A 293 -21.16 19.89 -20.78
N ALA A 294 -22.30 19.92 -21.48
CA ALA A 294 -22.83 18.76 -22.17
C ALA A 294 -22.49 18.87 -23.65
N VAL A 295 -21.80 17.86 -24.18
CA VAL A 295 -21.33 17.83 -25.58
C VAL A 295 -21.99 16.66 -26.28
N SER A 296 -22.73 16.93 -27.36
CA SER A 296 -23.40 15.94 -28.17
C SER A 296 -22.55 15.52 -29.36
N THR A 297 -22.44 14.20 -29.59
CA THR A 297 -21.85 13.64 -30.83
C THR A 297 -22.91 13.32 -31.89
N GLY A 298 -24.16 13.72 -31.64
CA GLY A 298 -25.32 13.37 -32.46
C GLY A 298 -26.44 12.83 -31.57
N THR A 299 -26.41 11.52 -31.33
CA THR A 299 -27.41 10.80 -30.51
C THR A 299 -26.99 10.59 -29.06
N LYS A 300 -25.70 10.72 -28.75
CA LYS A 300 -25.16 10.66 -27.39
C LYS A 300 -24.70 12.03 -26.90
N SER A 301 -24.85 12.25 -25.60
CA SER A 301 -24.35 13.43 -24.90
C SER A 301 -23.38 12.99 -23.80
N PHE A 302 -22.21 13.62 -23.76
CA PHE A 302 -21.17 13.37 -22.78
C PHE A 302 -21.00 14.61 -21.89
N GLN A 303 -20.87 14.37 -20.58
CA GLN A 303 -20.61 15.42 -19.62
C GLN A 303 -19.11 15.69 -19.53
N VAL A 304 -18.73 16.96 -19.62
CA VAL A 304 -17.37 17.46 -19.40
C VAL A 304 -17.40 18.32 -18.14
N TYR A 305 -16.48 18.05 -17.22
CA TYR A 305 -16.34 18.79 -15.98
C TYR A 305 -14.96 19.44 -15.87
N VAL A 306 -14.97 20.76 -15.78
CA VAL A 306 -13.77 21.59 -15.66
C VAL A 306 -13.67 22.08 -14.22
N HIS A 307 -12.84 21.44 -13.41
CA HIS A 307 -12.57 21.93 -12.07
C HIS A 307 -11.59 23.10 -12.16
N LYS A 308 -12.05 24.33 -11.86
CA LYS A 308 -11.30 25.58 -12.14
C LYS A 308 -9.94 25.71 -11.46
N THR A 309 -9.69 24.96 -10.38
CA THR A 309 -8.38 24.95 -9.70
C THR A 309 -7.45 23.85 -10.21
N ASN A 310 -7.98 22.94 -11.01
CA ASN A 310 -7.30 21.72 -11.44
C ASN A 310 -6.84 21.84 -12.90
N VAL A 311 -7.56 22.63 -13.68
CA VAL A 311 -7.27 22.90 -15.09
C VAL A 311 -6.47 24.19 -15.20
N ALA A 312 -5.54 24.25 -16.15
CA ALA A 312 -4.73 25.44 -16.41
C ALA A 312 -5.59 26.67 -16.71
N ALA A 313 -5.14 27.85 -16.27
CA ALA A 313 -5.96 29.07 -16.29
C ALA A 313 -6.41 29.50 -17.69
N ASP A 314 -5.57 29.27 -18.71
CA ASP A 314 -5.87 29.50 -20.11
C ASP A 314 -6.94 28.54 -20.64
N GLN A 315 -6.88 27.25 -20.27
CA GLN A 315 -7.92 26.27 -20.58
C GLN A 315 -9.25 26.61 -19.88
N VAL A 316 -9.21 27.07 -18.63
CA VAL A 316 -10.41 27.54 -17.92
C VAL A 316 -11.05 28.73 -18.65
N ALA A 317 -10.24 29.65 -19.18
CA ALA A 317 -10.75 30.78 -19.97
C ALA A 317 -11.44 30.29 -21.25
N LEU A 318 -10.83 29.36 -22.00
CA LEU A 318 -11.44 28.76 -23.19
C LEU A 318 -12.79 28.12 -22.87
N PHE A 319 -12.89 27.30 -21.82
CA PHE A 319 -14.15 26.68 -21.41
C PHE A 319 -15.20 27.68 -20.87
N THR A 320 -14.77 28.84 -20.39
CA THR A 320 -15.69 29.90 -19.95
C THR A 320 -16.33 30.61 -21.15
N ASP A 321 -15.61 30.71 -22.27
CA ASP A 321 -16.07 31.38 -23.48
C ASP A 321 -16.94 30.48 -24.37
N VAL A 322 -16.96 29.17 -24.14
CA VAL A 322 -17.83 28.22 -24.84
C VAL A 322 -19.31 28.50 -24.56
N ASP A 323 -20.10 28.54 -25.63
CA ASP A 323 -21.54 28.72 -25.62
C ASP A 323 -22.28 27.54 -26.28
N VAL A 324 -23.60 27.50 -26.07
CA VAL A 324 -24.46 26.48 -26.68
C VAL A 324 -24.43 26.62 -28.21
N SER A 325 -24.32 25.49 -28.90
CA SER A 325 -24.16 25.32 -30.35
C SER A 325 -22.72 25.40 -30.87
N ASP A 326 -21.73 25.72 -30.03
CA ASP A 326 -20.33 25.65 -30.42
C ASP A 326 -19.91 24.21 -30.72
N VAL A 327 -18.98 24.03 -31.66
CA VAL A 327 -18.38 22.73 -31.96
C VAL A 327 -16.98 22.71 -31.38
N ILE A 328 -16.78 21.90 -30.34
CA ILE A 328 -15.49 21.82 -29.64
C ILE A 328 -14.82 20.47 -29.91
N THR A 329 -13.49 20.48 -29.92
CA THR A 329 -12.67 19.26 -29.83
C THR A 329 -11.82 19.33 -28.59
N LEU A 330 -11.85 18.28 -27.78
CA LEU A 330 -11.11 18.21 -26.53
C LEU A 330 -10.54 16.81 -26.28
N THR A 331 -9.55 16.78 -25.40
CA THR A 331 -9.07 15.59 -24.73
C THR A 331 -9.38 15.67 -23.23
N GLY A 332 -9.31 14.55 -22.53
CA GLY A 332 -9.47 14.49 -21.08
C GLY A 332 -9.46 13.05 -20.61
N PHE A 333 -9.89 12.79 -19.37
CA PHE A 333 -9.90 11.46 -18.80
C PHE A 333 -11.30 11.08 -18.34
N VAL A 334 -11.66 9.80 -18.41
CA VAL A 334 -12.94 9.34 -17.85
C VAL A 334 -12.87 9.38 -16.33
N GLY A 335 -13.73 10.19 -15.72
CA GLY A 335 -13.99 10.20 -14.29
C GLY A 335 -15.39 9.70 -13.96
N ILE A 336 -15.67 9.56 -12.66
CA ILE A 336 -16.99 9.25 -12.13
C ILE A 336 -17.33 10.20 -10.99
N TYR A 337 -18.56 10.71 -10.96
CA TYR A 337 -19.07 11.52 -9.86
C TYR A 337 -20.51 11.14 -9.55
N SER A 338 -20.75 10.73 -8.30
CA SER A 338 -22.06 10.28 -7.83
C SER A 338 -22.70 9.23 -8.77
N GLY A 339 -21.90 8.30 -9.28
CA GLY A 339 -22.34 7.23 -10.18
C GLY A 339 -22.48 7.61 -11.66
N ASN A 340 -22.21 8.86 -12.04
CA ASN A 340 -22.28 9.31 -13.43
C ASN A 340 -20.88 9.47 -14.02
N TYR A 341 -20.65 8.93 -15.22
CA TYR A 341 -19.41 9.13 -15.95
C TYR A 341 -19.34 10.55 -16.51
N GLN A 342 -18.15 11.14 -16.43
CA GLN A 342 -17.86 12.47 -16.93
C GLN A 342 -16.41 12.54 -17.42
N ILE A 343 -16.09 13.54 -18.22
CA ILE A 343 -14.73 13.80 -18.69
C ILE A 343 -14.11 14.84 -17.77
N VAL A 344 -12.98 14.50 -17.17
CA VAL A 344 -12.25 15.34 -16.20
C VAL A 344 -10.86 15.69 -16.73
N ALA A 345 -10.22 16.67 -16.07
CA ALA A 345 -8.98 17.29 -16.53
C ALA A 345 -9.00 17.60 -18.06
N PRO A 346 -10.07 18.23 -18.58
CA PRO A 346 -10.21 18.40 -20.01
C PRO A 346 -9.25 19.46 -20.54
N THR A 347 -8.74 19.22 -21.75
CA THR A 347 -7.93 20.18 -22.51
C THR A 347 -8.57 20.39 -23.87
N MET A 348 -8.91 21.63 -24.18
CA MET A 348 -9.47 22.03 -25.47
C MET A 348 -8.37 22.04 -26.53
N VAL A 349 -8.60 21.32 -27.63
CA VAL A 349 -7.68 21.22 -28.76
C VAL A 349 -8.02 22.28 -29.80
N THR A 350 -9.31 22.49 -30.06
CA THR A 350 -9.84 23.57 -30.91
C THR A 350 -11.16 24.07 -30.34
N ALA A 351 -11.30 25.39 -30.29
CA ALA A 351 -12.52 26.11 -29.96
C ALA A 351 -13.25 26.55 -31.24
#